data_AF-A0A4R4Z442-F1
#
_entry.id   AF-A0A4R4Z442-F1
#
_cell.length_a   1.000
_cell.length_b   1.000
_cell.length_c   1.000
_cell.angle_alpha   90.00
_cell.angle_beta   90.00
_cell.angle_gamma   90.00
#
_symmetry.space_group_name_H-M   'P 1'
#
loop_
_entity.id
_entity.type
_entity.pdbx_description
1 polymer ?
#
loop_
_entity_poly.entity_id
_entity_poly.type
_entity_poly.pdbx_seq_one_letter_code
_entity_poly.pdbx_strand_id
1 'polypeptide(L)'
;MKISDLCRLCNSVSGVSVNWLTLPAASSAESGTMPTPSPHDDVEQAELYLRRGRDAMRRLQEASARIGAVAGTAESADGLVRATADGRGGITGLRLNPRAMRLGAGALGRQVTEVLQAAQRDAETQTKQIVDGALADTADLPPPPGEDFIRERVDQIARNLR
;
A
#
# COMPACT_ATOMS: atom_id res chain seq x y z
N MET A 1 -14.28 -27.36 35.59
CA MET A 1 -13.69 -26.04 35.91
C MET A 1 -14.53 -24.99 35.19
N LYS A 2 -15.25 -24.13 35.90
CA LYS A 2 -16.34 -23.30 35.35
C LYS A 2 -15.81 -21.91 34.95
N ILE A 3 -16.32 -21.40 33.82
CA ILE A 3 -16.03 -20.09 33.22
C ILE A 3 -16.30 -18.90 34.17
N SER A 4 -17.01 -19.13 35.28
CA SER A 4 -17.34 -18.15 36.31
C SER A 4 -16.16 -17.56 37.08
N ASP A 5 -15.00 -18.22 37.09
CA ASP A 5 -13.84 -17.77 37.89
C ASP A 5 -12.92 -16.78 37.15
N LEU A 6 -13.07 -16.64 35.83
CA LEU A 6 -12.29 -15.70 35.01
C LEU A 6 -12.83 -14.26 35.05
N CYS A 7 -14.06 -14.04 35.51
CA CYS A 7 -14.67 -12.70 35.52
C CYS A 7 -14.29 -11.80 36.71
N ARG A 8 -13.61 -12.33 37.74
CA ARG A 8 -13.26 -11.51 38.93
C ARG A 8 -12.06 -10.58 38.74
N LEU A 9 -11.27 -10.73 37.68
CA LEU A 9 -10.06 -9.91 37.48
C LEU A 9 -10.28 -8.61 36.69
N CYS A 10 -11.41 -8.43 36.00
CA CYS A 10 -11.66 -7.20 35.22
C CYS A 10 -12.43 -6.10 35.97
N ASN A 11 -12.99 -6.37 37.15
CA ASN A 11 -13.94 -5.45 37.80
C ASN A 11 -13.30 -4.36 38.68
N SER A 12 -12.06 -3.94 38.42
CA SER A 12 -11.35 -2.96 39.28
C SER A 12 -11.04 -1.61 38.61
N VAL A 13 -11.32 -1.41 37.31
CA VAL A 13 -10.89 -0.18 36.60
C VAL A 13 -12.04 0.61 35.96
N SER A 14 -13.29 0.27 36.21
CA SER A 14 -14.41 1.10 35.73
C SER A 14 -15.58 1.00 36.69
N GLY A 15 -15.85 2.08 37.41
CA GLY A 15 -16.99 2.23 38.33
C GLY A 15 -18.33 2.30 37.60
N VAL A 16 -18.69 1.26 36.84
CA VAL A 16 -19.98 1.12 36.20
C VAL A 16 -20.58 -0.22 36.61
N SER A 17 -21.53 -0.17 37.54
CA SER A 17 -22.33 -1.33 37.93
C SER A 17 -23.43 -1.54 36.87
N VAL A 18 -23.26 -2.52 35.99
CA VAL A 18 -24.34 -2.92 35.06
C VAL A 18 -25.09 -4.08 35.70
N ASN A 19 -26.35 -3.83 36.08
CA ASN A 19 -27.25 -4.84 36.62
C ASN A 19 -27.90 -5.62 35.45
N TRP A 20 -27.53 -6.90 35.29
CA TRP A 20 -27.91 -7.74 34.15
C TRP A 20 -29.27 -8.45 34.29
N LEU A 21 -30.12 -8.01 35.22
CA LEU A 21 -31.38 -8.70 35.55
C LEU A 21 -32.65 -8.11 34.90
N THR A 22 -32.53 -7.17 33.94
CA THR A 22 -33.69 -6.55 33.27
C THR A 22 -33.44 -6.21 31.80
N LEU A 23 -33.21 -7.22 30.95
CA LEU A 23 -33.42 -7.06 29.50
C LEU A 23 -34.59 -7.95 29.04
N PRO A 24 -35.54 -7.42 28.26
CA PRO A 24 -36.62 -8.22 27.70
C PRO A 24 -36.07 -9.16 26.63
N ALA A 25 -36.62 -10.38 26.57
CA ALA A 25 -36.30 -11.36 25.56
C ALA A 25 -36.47 -10.75 24.15
N ALA A 26 -35.35 -10.56 23.44
CA ALA A 26 -35.36 -10.10 22.07
C ALA A 26 -35.91 -11.22 21.17
N SER A 27 -37.14 -10.97 20.75
CA SER A 27 -37.90 -11.62 19.69
C SER A 27 -37.06 -11.81 18.41
N SER A 28 -37.09 -13.05 17.92
CA SER A 28 -37.08 -13.46 16.51
C SER A 28 -36.65 -12.41 15.48
N ALA A 29 -35.38 -12.48 15.06
CA ALA A 29 -34.93 -11.93 13.79
C ALA A 29 -34.86 -13.09 12.76
N GLU A 30 -35.96 -13.22 12.06
CA GLU A 30 -36.13 -13.60 10.65
C GLU A 30 -34.89 -14.21 9.95
N SER A 31 -35.08 -15.46 9.53
CA SER A 31 -34.14 -16.26 8.75
C SER A 31 -34.01 -15.71 7.33
N GLY A 32 -33.08 -14.78 7.13
CA GLY A 32 -32.57 -14.45 5.80
C GLY A 32 -31.55 -15.48 5.35
N THR A 33 -32.02 -16.53 4.66
CA THR A 33 -31.17 -17.45 3.90
C THR A 33 -30.27 -16.65 2.95
N MET A 34 -28.98 -16.49 3.29
CA MET A 34 -27.99 -16.29 2.24
C MET A 34 -27.88 -17.62 1.49
N PRO A 35 -28.09 -17.66 0.17
CA PRO A 35 -27.92 -18.89 -0.58
C PRO A 35 -26.46 -19.32 -0.45
N THR A 36 -26.25 -20.52 0.09
CA THR A 36 -24.95 -21.20 0.01
C THR A 36 -24.69 -21.47 -1.47
N PRO A 37 -23.65 -20.89 -2.10
CA PRO A 37 -23.40 -21.10 -3.51
C PRO A 37 -23.08 -22.59 -3.78
N SER A 38 -23.60 -23.08 -4.90
CA SER A 38 -23.54 -24.48 -5.33
C SER A 38 -22.26 -24.72 -6.15
N PRO A 39 -21.73 -25.96 -6.31
CA PRO A 39 -20.39 -26.24 -6.87
C PRO A 39 -20.11 -25.71 -8.29
N HIS A 40 -21.14 -25.28 -9.04
CA HIS A 40 -20.96 -24.63 -10.34
C HIS A 40 -20.47 -23.18 -10.23
N ASP A 41 -20.67 -22.53 -9.08
CA ASP A 41 -20.22 -21.17 -8.78
C ASP A 41 -18.72 -21.11 -8.42
N ASP A 42 -18.08 -22.24 -8.12
CA ASP A 42 -16.66 -22.30 -7.72
C ASP A 42 -15.70 -21.98 -8.86
N VAL A 43 -16.02 -22.36 -10.10
CA VAL A 43 -15.16 -22.11 -11.26
C VAL A 43 -15.23 -20.65 -11.67
N GLU A 44 -16.43 -20.08 -11.75
CA GLU A 44 -16.61 -18.65 -12.06
C GLU A 44 -16.02 -17.75 -10.98
N GLN A 45 -16.18 -18.10 -9.70
CA GLN A 45 -15.53 -17.37 -8.62
C GLN A 45 -14.01 -17.54 -8.67
N ALA A 46 -13.48 -18.75 -8.87
CA ALA A 46 -12.05 -18.96 -9.02
C ALA A 46 -11.48 -18.16 -10.19
N GLU A 47 -12.16 -18.14 -11.34
CA GLU A 47 -11.78 -17.32 -12.48
C GLU A 47 -11.76 -15.83 -12.17
N LEU A 48 -12.79 -15.33 -11.46
CA LEU A 48 -12.86 -13.94 -11.04
C LEU A 48 -11.70 -13.57 -10.12
N TYR A 49 -11.38 -14.41 -9.14
CA TYR A 49 -10.23 -14.22 -8.25
C TYR A 49 -8.90 -14.24 -9.03
N LEU A 50 -8.72 -15.18 -9.95
CA LEU A 50 -7.51 -15.27 -10.78
C LEU A 50 -7.37 -14.09 -11.74
N ARG A 51 -8.47 -13.56 -12.29
CA ARG A 51 -8.46 -12.35 -13.12
C ARG A 51 -8.06 -11.14 -12.29
N ARG A 52 -8.70 -10.94 -11.13
CA ARG A 52 -8.38 -9.83 -10.20
C ARG A 52 -6.94 -9.87 -9.70
N GLY A 53 -6.44 -11.05 -9.33
CA GLY A 53 -5.05 -11.24 -8.92
C GLY A 53 -4.06 -10.89 -10.03
N ARG A 54 -4.34 -11.32 -11.28
CA ARG A 54 -3.52 -10.95 -12.45
C ARG A 54 -3.54 -9.45 -12.70
N ASP A 55 -4.70 -8.81 -12.61
CA ASP A 55 -4.81 -7.36 -12.82
C ASP A 55 -4.06 -6.56 -11.74
N ALA A 56 -4.15 -6.97 -10.47
CA ALA A 56 -3.38 -6.36 -9.39
C ALA A 56 -1.87 -6.50 -9.62
N MET A 57 -1.39 -7.69 -9.98
CA MET A 57 0.02 -7.93 -10.28
C MET A 57 0.53 -7.10 -11.47
N ARG A 58 -0.27 -6.99 -12.54
CA ARG A 58 0.04 -6.14 -13.70
C ARG A 58 0.18 -4.68 -13.31
N ARG A 59 -0.79 -4.13 -12.57
CA ARG A 59 -0.75 -2.73 -12.09
C ARG A 59 0.48 -2.47 -11.21
N LEU A 60 0.86 -3.42 -10.35
CA LEU A 60 2.06 -3.31 -9.53
C LEU A 60 3.35 -3.30 -10.37
N GLN A 61 3.44 -4.17 -11.39
CA GLN A 61 4.57 -4.19 -12.33
C GLN A 61 4.68 -2.89 -13.12
N GLU A 62 3.56 -2.36 -13.62
CA GLU A 62 3.50 -1.07 -14.32
C GLU A 62 3.93 0.09 -13.41
N ALA A 63 3.47 0.12 -12.16
CA ALA A 63 3.92 1.11 -11.18
C ALA A 63 5.42 1.00 -10.88
N SER A 64 5.93 -0.21 -10.67
CA SER A 64 7.36 -0.46 -10.42
C SER A 64 8.23 -0.03 -11.62
N ALA A 65 7.79 -0.31 -12.85
CA ALA A 65 8.48 0.11 -14.06
C ALA A 65 8.49 1.64 -14.21
N ARG A 66 7.37 2.31 -13.92
CA ARG A 66 7.29 3.78 -13.93
C ARG A 66 8.25 4.42 -12.93
N ILE A 67 8.34 3.88 -11.71
CA ILE A 67 9.29 4.35 -10.68
C ILE A 67 10.74 4.11 -11.14
N GLY A 68 11.03 2.94 -11.73
CA GLY A 68 12.36 2.63 -12.25
C GLY A 68 12.79 3.50 -13.44
N ALA A 69 11.84 4.05 -14.20
CA ALA A 69 12.09 4.96 -15.30
C ALA A 69 12.22 6.43 -14.88
N VAL A 70 12.02 6.75 -13.59
CA VAL A 70 12.20 8.11 -13.08
C VAL A 70 13.66 8.52 -13.23
N ALA A 71 13.86 9.64 -13.92
CA ALA A 71 15.14 10.29 -14.08
C ALA A 71 14.93 11.79 -13.83
N GLY A 72 15.21 12.23 -12.61
CA GLY A 72 15.20 13.64 -12.27
C GLY A 72 16.41 14.34 -12.88
N THR A 73 16.21 15.55 -13.39
CA THR A 73 17.28 16.31 -14.03
C THR A 73 17.31 17.74 -13.53
N ALA A 74 18.51 18.29 -13.39
CA ALA A 74 18.67 19.70 -13.07
C ALA A 74 19.85 20.30 -13.81
N GLU A 75 19.76 21.62 -14.00
CA GLU A 75 20.77 22.41 -14.68
C GLU A 75 21.02 23.70 -13.89
N SER A 76 22.26 24.16 -13.91
CA SER A 76 22.62 25.43 -13.31
C SER A 76 22.06 26.60 -14.12
N ALA A 77 21.85 27.75 -13.48
CA ALA A 77 21.30 28.95 -14.11
C ALA A 77 22.08 29.45 -15.34
N ASP A 78 23.38 29.13 -15.41
CA ASP A 78 24.28 29.50 -16.51
C ASP A 78 24.45 28.40 -17.58
N GLY A 79 23.77 27.26 -17.41
CA GLY A 79 23.85 26.10 -18.30
C GLY A 79 25.21 25.39 -18.32
N LEU A 80 26.08 25.66 -17.33
CA LEU A 80 27.43 25.10 -17.31
C LEU A 80 27.50 23.73 -16.65
N VAL A 81 26.54 23.40 -15.79
CA VAL A 81 26.48 22.14 -15.05
C VAL A 81 25.10 21.54 -15.18
N ARG A 82 25.02 20.25 -15.53
CA ARG A 82 23.78 19.47 -15.56
C ARG A 82 23.99 18.15 -14.83
N ALA A 83 23.05 17.77 -13.98
CA ALA A 83 23.04 16.48 -13.31
C ALA A 83 21.75 15.71 -13.56
N THR A 84 21.84 14.38 -13.45
CA THR A 84 20.72 13.47 -13.51
C THR A 84 20.73 12.52 -12.32
N ALA A 85 19.57 12.29 -11.72
CA ALA A 85 19.37 11.38 -10.61
C ALA A 85 18.28 10.36 -10.95
N ASP A 86 18.39 9.14 -10.44
CA ASP A 86 17.34 8.14 -10.55
C ASP A 86 16.23 8.36 -9.50
N GLY A 87 15.09 7.69 -9.67
CA GLY A 87 13.97 7.72 -8.73
C GLY A 87 14.28 7.19 -7.32
N ARG A 88 15.48 6.64 -7.07
CA ARG A 88 15.96 6.20 -5.75
C ARG A 88 16.89 7.22 -5.10
N GLY A 89 17.12 8.37 -5.73
CA GLY A 89 18.01 9.44 -5.24
C GLY A 89 19.48 9.24 -5.60
N GLY A 90 19.81 8.19 -6.35
CA GLY A 90 21.17 7.92 -6.85
C GLY A 90 21.51 8.84 -8.02
N ILE A 91 22.70 9.45 -7.99
CA ILE A 91 23.19 10.26 -9.11
C ILE A 91 23.65 9.33 -10.23
N THR A 92 23.02 9.43 -11.40
CA THR A 92 23.30 8.59 -12.57
C THR A 92 24.16 9.30 -13.60
N GLY A 93 24.26 10.62 -13.53
CA GLY A 93 25.02 11.40 -14.50
C GLY A 93 25.35 12.81 -14.03
N LEU A 94 26.53 13.27 -14.45
CA LEU A 94 26.98 14.64 -14.27
C LEU A 94 27.68 15.08 -15.56
N ARG A 95 27.24 16.22 -16.11
CA ARG A 95 27.86 16.86 -17.27
C ARG A 95 28.33 18.25 -16.89
N LEU A 96 29.61 18.49 -17.14
CA LEU A 96 30.25 19.79 -16.97
C LEU A 96 30.61 20.34 -18.32
N ASN A 97 30.20 21.56 -18.61
CA ASN A 97 30.67 22.30 -19.77
C ASN A 97 32.15 22.67 -19.54
N PRO A 98 33.03 22.61 -20.55
CA PRO A 98 34.42 23.05 -20.39
C PRO A 98 34.57 24.48 -19.86
N ARG A 99 33.59 25.36 -20.14
CA ARG A 99 33.56 26.73 -19.58
C ARG A 99 33.37 26.73 -18.05
N ALA A 100 32.72 25.72 -17.48
CA ALA A 100 32.57 25.55 -16.04
C ALA A 100 33.92 25.38 -15.34
N MET A 101 34.92 24.79 -16.00
CA MET A 101 36.27 24.64 -15.44
C MET A 101 37.04 25.96 -15.32
N ARG A 102 36.56 27.02 -15.98
CA ARG A 102 37.10 28.38 -15.84
C ARG A 102 36.51 29.11 -14.63
N LEU A 103 35.40 28.60 -14.06
CA LEU A 103 34.95 29.04 -12.75
C LEU A 103 35.98 28.56 -11.72
N GLY A 104 36.36 29.45 -10.80
CA GLY A 104 37.23 29.06 -9.69
C GLY A 104 36.64 27.87 -8.92
N ALA A 105 37.51 27.01 -8.37
CA ALA A 105 37.11 25.73 -7.77
C ALA A 105 35.96 25.84 -6.75
N GLY A 106 35.95 26.90 -5.94
CA GLY A 106 34.87 27.13 -4.96
C GLY A 106 33.51 27.45 -5.60
N ALA A 107 33.49 28.24 -6.68
CA ALA A 107 32.25 28.55 -7.40
C ALA A 107 31.71 27.30 -8.12
N LEU A 108 32.60 26.54 -8.77
CA LEU A 108 32.23 25.29 -9.44
C LEU A 108 31.68 24.25 -8.45
N GLY A 109 32.36 24.05 -7.31
CA GLY A 109 31.91 23.08 -6.29
C GLY A 109 30.53 23.40 -5.72
N ARG A 110 30.27 24.68 -5.44
CA ARG A 110 28.94 25.14 -5.00
C ARG A 110 27.87 24.83 -6.05
N GLN A 111 28.15 25.20 -7.29
CA GLN A 111 27.21 25.04 -8.41
C GLN A 111 26.90 23.57 -8.70
N VAL A 112 27.92 22.70 -8.66
CA VAL A 112 27.73 21.25 -8.79
C VAL A 112 26.85 20.72 -7.67
N THR A 113 27.10 21.13 -6.43
CA THR A 113 26.33 20.69 -5.26
C THR A 113 24.86 21.11 -5.38
N GLU A 114 24.60 22.36 -5.76
CA GLU A 114 23.25 22.88 -5.97
C GLU A 114 22.49 22.11 -7.06
N VAL A 115 23.15 21.84 -8.19
CA VAL A 115 22.54 21.09 -9.31
C VAL A 115 22.27 19.63 -8.94
N LEU A 116 23.18 18.98 -8.21
CA LEU A 116 22.95 17.61 -7.73
C LEU A 116 21.75 17.53 -6.79
N GLN A 117 21.67 18.45 -5.81
CA GLN A 117 20.52 18.52 -4.89
C GLN A 117 19.21 18.86 -5.61
N ALA A 118 19.27 19.69 -6.64
CA ALA A 118 18.10 19.98 -7.47
C ALA A 118 17.65 18.74 -8.26
N ALA A 119 18.58 17.98 -8.86
CA ALA A 119 18.25 16.76 -9.60
C ALA A 119 17.63 15.69 -8.69
N GLN A 120 18.13 15.55 -7.46
CA GLN A 120 17.56 14.64 -6.46
C GLN A 120 16.13 15.05 -6.07
N ARG A 121 15.89 16.34 -5.80
CA ARG A 121 14.55 16.85 -5.48
C ARG A 121 13.56 16.66 -6.62
N ASP A 122 14.02 16.84 -7.86
CA ASP A 122 13.22 16.60 -9.07
C ASP A 122 12.83 15.11 -9.16
N ALA A 123 13.79 14.21 -8.98
CA ALA A 123 13.54 12.76 -8.97
C ALA A 123 12.58 12.34 -7.84
N GLU A 124 12.77 12.85 -6.62
CA GLU A 124 11.87 12.60 -5.49
C GLU A 124 10.45 13.09 -5.76
N THR A 125 10.32 14.27 -6.37
CA THR A 125 9.01 14.84 -6.71
C THR A 125 8.30 13.99 -7.74
N GLN A 126 9.00 13.56 -8.79
CA GLN A 126 8.45 12.69 -9.82
C GLN A 126 8.07 11.30 -9.25
N THR A 127 8.91 10.71 -8.40
CA THR A 127 8.60 9.46 -7.70
C THR A 127 7.34 9.61 -6.83
N LYS A 128 7.22 10.69 -6.06
CA LYS A 128 6.03 10.97 -5.24
C LYS A 128 4.77 11.06 -6.10
N GLN A 129 4.80 11.80 -7.21
CA GLN A 129 3.66 11.91 -8.12
C GLN A 129 3.23 10.54 -8.69
N ILE A 130 4.17 9.67 -9.01
CA ILE A 130 3.86 8.32 -9.50
C ILE A 130 3.24 7.46 -8.40
N VAL A 131 3.77 7.53 -7.17
CA VAL A 131 3.24 6.81 -6.01
C VAL A 131 1.84 7.29 -5.66
N ASP A 132 1.62 8.60 -5.62
CA ASP A 132 0.31 9.20 -5.33
C ASP A 132 -0.74 8.83 -6.38
N GLY A 133 -0.36 8.85 -7.66
CA GLY A 133 -1.22 8.38 -8.75
C GLY A 133 -1.55 6.89 -8.65
N ALA A 134 -0.55 6.05 -8.36
CA ALA A 134 -0.76 4.61 -8.18
C ALA A 134 -1.64 4.29 -6.96
N LEU A 135 -1.49 5.05 -5.86
CA LEU A 135 -2.33 4.90 -4.67
C LEU A 135 -3.79 5.25 -4.96
N ALA A 136 -4.02 6.34 -5.69
CA ALA A 136 -5.36 6.72 -6.17
C ALA A 136 -5.99 5.61 -7.04
N ASP A 137 -5.20 4.96 -7.90
CA ASP A 137 -5.64 3.83 -8.73
C ASP A 137 -5.90 2.54 -7.92
N THR A 138 -5.23 2.36 -6.77
CA THR A 138 -5.42 1.21 -5.86
C THR A 138 -6.54 1.39 -4.84
N ALA A 139 -7.04 2.61 -4.64
CA ALA A 139 -8.23 2.85 -3.80
C ALA A 139 -9.48 2.12 -4.31
N ASP A 140 -9.44 1.64 -5.56
CA ASP A 140 -10.46 0.83 -6.21
C ASP A 140 -10.26 -0.69 -6.02
N LEU A 141 -9.25 -1.12 -5.25
CA LEU A 141 -9.07 -2.52 -4.88
C LEU A 141 -9.97 -2.87 -3.68
N PRO A 142 -10.79 -3.92 -3.76
CA PRO A 142 -11.50 -4.41 -2.58
C PRO A 142 -10.48 -4.87 -1.52
N PRO A 143 -10.78 -4.69 -0.22
CA PRO A 143 -9.88 -5.12 0.84
C PRO A 143 -9.57 -6.62 0.71
N PRO A 144 -8.37 -7.06 1.13
CA PRO A 144 -8.05 -8.48 1.16
C PRO A 144 -9.15 -9.22 1.95
N PRO A 145 -9.49 -10.47 1.57
CA PRO A 145 -10.49 -11.24 2.29
C PRO A 145 -10.11 -11.28 3.77
N GLY A 146 -11.06 -10.87 4.63
CA GLY A 146 -10.85 -10.80 6.07
C GLY A 146 -10.55 -12.18 6.66
N GLU A 147 -9.95 -12.20 7.84
CA GLU A 147 -9.59 -13.42 8.58
C GLU A 147 -10.79 -14.37 8.76
N ASP A 148 -11.99 -13.81 8.90
CA ASP A 148 -13.25 -14.55 9.02
C ASP A 148 -13.56 -15.37 7.75
N PHE A 149 -13.29 -14.82 6.56
CA PHE A 149 -13.49 -15.51 5.28
C PHE A 149 -12.55 -16.71 5.11
N ILE A 150 -11.32 -16.60 5.62
CA ILE A 150 -10.34 -17.69 5.59
C ILE A 150 -10.74 -18.79 6.57
N ARG A 151 -11.18 -18.41 7.79
CA ARG A 151 -11.63 -19.36 8.82
C ARG A 151 -12.88 -20.14 8.39
N GLU A 152 -13.87 -19.43 7.85
CA GLU A 152 -15.13 -20.04 7.43
C GLU A 152 -14.93 -21.04 6.27
N ARG A 153 -14.01 -20.75 5.35
CA ARG A 153 -13.68 -21.68 4.24
C ARG A 153 -12.92 -22.92 4.72
N VAL A 154 -12.01 -22.80 5.69
CA VAL A 154 -11.28 -23.93 6.27
C VAL A 154 -12.23 -24.88 7.00
N ASP A 155 -13.18 -24.33 7.76
CA ASP A 155 -14.20 -25.13 8.49
C ASP A 155 -15.17 -25.85 7.56
N GLN A 156 -15.42 -25.30 6.37
CA GLN A 156 -16.28 -25.95 5.37
C GLN A 156 -15.60 -27.14 4.69
N ILE A 157 -14.29 -27.04 4.38
CA ILE A 157 -13.50 -28.13 3.81
C ILE A 157 -13.40 -29.30 4.80
N ALA A 158 -13.23 -29.01 6.09
CA ALA A 158 -13.19 -30.02 7.14
C ALA A 158 -14.51 -30.80 7.27
N ARG A 159 -15.65 -30.18 6.93
CA ARG A 159 -16.98 -30.82 7.00
C ARG A 159 -17.28 -31.73 5.81
N ASN A 160 -16.72 -31.46 4.64
CA ASN A 160 -16.91 -32.28 3.44
C ASN A 160 -16.06 -33.56 3.41
N LEU A 161 -15.12 -33.71 4.35
CA LEU A 161 -14.24 -34.87 4.49
C LEU A 161 -14.75 -35.90 5.53
N ARG A 162 -16.02 -35.82 5.92
CA ARG A 162 -16.66 -36.68 6.92
C ARG A 162 -17.85 -37.42 6.34
#